data_AF-A0A2M7FGQ7-F1
#
_entry.id   AF-A0A2M7FGQ7-F1
#
_cell.length_a   1.000
_cell.length_b   1.000
_cell.length_c   1.000
_cell.angle_alpha   90.00
_cell.angle_beta   90.00
_cell.angle_gamma   90.00
#
_symmetry.space_group_name_H-M   'P 1'
#
loop_
_entity.id
_entity.type
_entity.pdbx_description
1 polymer ?
#
loop_
_entity_poly.entity_id
_entity_poly.type
_entity_poly.pdbx_seq_one_letter_code
_entity_poly.pdbx_strand_id
1 'polypeptide(L)'
;SIDLLNVVFDGILKYQGPSSAYKLVLDELERNPSLLGLDKLLEARLLEIPIGERADVQLVKDLVHKRTRSLAMYHCSHCGFKARKFYWHCPACQAWDSYAPRRDEESGLPL
;
A
#
# COMPACT_ATOMS: atom_id res chain seq x y z
N SER A 1 -5.99 0.90 -6.42
CA SER A 1 -5.07 -0.22 -6.11
C SER A 1 -3.70 0.36 -5.82
N ILE A 2 -3.04 -0.13 -4.78
CA ILE A 2 -1.73 0.31 -4.32
C ILE A 2 -0.64 0.05 -5.36
N ASP A 3 -0.72 -1.08 -6.08
CA ASP A 3 0.27 -1.44 -7.10
C ASP A 3 0.24 -0.43 -8.26
N LEU A 4 -0.96 -0.04 -8.72
CA LEU A 4 -1.12 1.02 -9.73
C LEU A 4 -0.62 2.37 -9.19
N LEU A 5 -0.98 2.73 -7.96
CA LEU A 5 -0.55 3.98 -7.34
C LEU A 5 0.98 4.07 -7.30
N ASN A 6 1.67 2.99 -6.93
CA ASN A 6 3.13 2.94 -6.90
C ASN A 6 3.75 3.17 -8.29
N VAL A 7 3.22 2.53 -9.33
CA VAL A 7 3.71 2.72 -10.71
C VAL A 7 3.52 4.16 -11.17
N VAL A 8 2.35 4.74 -10.93
CA VAL A 8 2.07 6.13 -11.33
C VAL A 8 2.93 7.11 -10.51
N PHE A 9 3.09 6.86 -9.21
CA PHE A 9 3.96 7.64 -8.34
C PHE A 9 5.40 7.67 -8.86
N ASP A 10 5.99 6.53 -9.19
CA ASP A 10 7.36 6.45 -9.71
C ASP A 10 7.50 7.22 -11.03
N GLY A 11 6.48 7.13 -11.89
CA GLY A 11 6.42 7.91 -13.13
C GLY A 11 6.36 9.42 -12.89
N ILE A 12 5.43 9.88 -12.04
CA ILE A 12 5.28 11.31 -11.73
C ILE A 12 6.53 11.83 -11.01
N LEU A 13 7.09 11.09 -10.07
CA LEU A 13 8.34 11.46 -9.39
C LEU A 13 9.47 11.68 -10.41
N LYS A 14 9.60 10.77 -11.38
CA LYS A 14 10.64 10.85 -12.41
C LYS A 14 10.45 12.03 -13.38
N TYR A 15 9.23 12.32 -13.81
CA TYR A 15 8.97 13.27 -14.91
C TYR A 15 8.47 14.64 -14.44
N GLN A 16 7.87 14.74 -13.25
CA GLN A 16 7.21 15.95 -12.73
C GLN A 16 7.68 16.33 -11.32
N GLY A 17 8.56 15.54 -10.71
CA GLY A 17 9.24 15.84 -9.46
C GLY A 17 8.48 15.48 -8.17
N PRO A 18 9.12 15.68 -7.00
CA PRO A 18 8.61 15.21 -5.71
C PRO A 18 7.27 15.79 -5.30
N SER A 19 7.04 17.09 -5.50
CA SER A 19 5.79 17.75 -5.09
C SER A 19 4.58 17.28 -5.87
N SER A 20 4.73 17.03 -7.17
CA SER A 20 3.67 16.45 -7.99
C SER A 20 3.34 15.02 -7.55
N ALA A 21 4.38 14.24 -7.22
CA ALA A 21 4.23 12.87 -6.74
C ALA A 21 3.57 12.81 -5.34
N TYR A 22 3.93 13.73 -4.44
CA TYR A 22 3.29 13.89 -3.14
C TYR A 22 1.80 14.22 -3.29
N LYS A 23 1.46 15.19 -4.15
CA LYS A 23 0.07 15.58 -4.40
C LYS A 23 -0.76 14.42 -4.95
N LEU A 24 -0.23 13.63 -5.89
CA LEU A 24 -0.91 12.42 -6.39
C LEU A 24 -1.33 11.49 -5.25
N VAL A 25 -0.40 11.18 -4.35
CA VAL A 25 -0.63 10.23 -3.27
C VAL A 25 -1.60 10.83 -2.24
N LEU A 26 -1.50 12.13 -1.96
CA LEU A 26 -2.42 12.84 -1.08
C LEU A 26 -3.86 12.77 -1.62
N ASP A 27 -4.05 13.17 -2.88
CA ASP A 27 -5.36 13.15 -3.54
C ASP A 27 -5.96 11.73 -3.58
N GLU A 28 -5.13 10.71 -3.77
CA GLU A 28 -5.59 9.32 -3.76
C GLU A 28 -5.94 8.83 -2.35
N LEU A 29 -5.19 9.22 -1.33
CA LEU A 29 -5.46 8.85 0.05
C LEU A 29 -6.74 9.51 0.58
N GLU A 30 -7.03 10.74 0.17
CA GLU A 30 -8.30 11.41 0.47
C GLU A 30 -9.50 10.68 -0.13
N ARG A 31 -9.35 10.16 -1.36
CA ARG A 31 -10.41 9.36 -2.03
C ARG A 31 -10.56 7.97 -1.44
N ASN A 32 -9.45 7.31 -1.14
CA ASN A 32 -9.40 5.92 -0.70
C ASN A 32 -8.46 5.76 0.51
N PRO A 33 -8.94 6.05 1.74
CA PRO A 33 -8.13 5.95 2.95
C PRO A 33 -7.62 4.52 3.17
N SER A 34 -6.29 4.34 3.25
CA SER A 34 -5.66 3.04 3.51
C SER A 34 -4.33 3.20 4.22
N LEU A 35 -3.95 2.22 5.05
CA LEU A 35 -2.66 2.24 5.76
C LEU A 35 -1.48 2.12 4.79
N LEU A 36 -1.64 1.37 3.70
CA LEU A 36 -0.63 1.27 2.64
C LEU A 36 -0.46 2.59 1.89
N GLY A 37 -1.56 3.30 1.62
CA GLY A 37 -1.50 4.65 1.04
C GLY A 37 -0.84 5.66 1.98
N LEU A 38 -1.09 5.55 3.29
CA LEU A 38 -0.43 6.38 4.29
C LEU A 38 1.09 6.14 4.35
N ASP A 39 1.54 4.87 4.29
CA ASP A 39 2.96 4.53 4.20
C ASP A 39 3.62 5.21 2.98
N LYS A 40 2.93 5.16 1.82
CA LYS A 40 3.40 5.79 0.59
C LYS A 40 3.39 7.32 0.67
N LEU A 41 2.42 7.92 1.36
CA LEU A 41 2.37 9.38 1.57
C LEU A 41 3.56 9.86 2.40
N LEU A 42 3.90 9.12 3.46
CA LEU A 42 5.05 9.43 4.31
C LEU A 42 6.38 9.29 3.54
N GLU A 43 6.49 8.28 2.68
CA GLU A 43 7.62 8.15 1.75
C GLU A 43 7.72 9.38 0.82
N ALA A 44 6.61 9.78 0.20
CA ALA A 44 6.58 10.96 -0.67
C ALA A 44 6.96 12.24 0.09
N ARG A 45 6.47 12.39 1.33
CA ARG A 45 6.74 13.55 2.16
C ARG A 45 8.22 13.67 2.55
N LEU A 46 8.88 12.55 2.81
CA LEU A 46 10.33 12.54 3.08
C LEU A 46 11.16 13.02 1.88
N LEU A 47 10.64 12.98 0.66
CA LEU A 47 11.32 13.54 -0.51
C LEU A 47 11.26 15.08 -0.55
N GLU A 48 10.23 15.69 0.05
CA GLU A 48 10.03 17.15 0.06
C GLU A 48 10.69 17.86 1.24
N ILE A 49 10.74 17.21 2.41
CA ILE A 49 11.21 17.85 3.65
C ILE A 49 12.76 17.93 3.66
N PRO A 50 13.35 19.04 4.14
CA PRO A 50 14.79 19.15 4.39
C PRO A 50 15.30 18.09 5.37
N ILE A 51 16.54 17.63 5.21
CA ILE A 51 17.10 16.53 6.01
C ILE A 51 17.01 16.77 7.53
N GLY A 52 17.18 18.02 7.98
CA GLY A 52 17.10 18.38 9.40
C GLY A 52 15.73 18.19 10.05
N GLU A 53 14.67 18.07 9.24
CA GLU A 53 13.28 17.96 9.69
C GLU A 53 12.67 16.58 9.37
N ARG A 54 13.48 15.59 8.97
CA ARG A 54 12.97 14.26 8.57
C ARG A 54 12.76 13.28 9.72
N ALA A 55 13.30 13.56 10.91
CA ALA A 55 13.44 12.56 11.97
C ALA A 55 12.09 12.04 12.49
N ASP A 56 11.13 12.93 12.70
CA ASP A 56 9.77 12.61 13.14
C ASP A 56 8.98 11.89 12.06
N VAL A 57 9.02 12.37 10.81
CA VAL A 57 8.33 11.73 9.67
C VAL A 57 8.89 10.34 9.42
N GLN A 58 10.21 10.16 9.52
CA GLN A 58 10.86 8.86 9.39
C GLN A 58 10.42 7.90 10.49
N LEU A 59 10.35 8.36 11.74
CA LEU A 59 9.87 7.56 12.86
C LEU A 59 8.43 7.08 12.64
N VAL A 60 7.53 8.00 12.26
CA VAL A 60 6.12 7.65 11.99
C VAL A 60 6.03 6.67 10.83
N LYS A 61 6.79 6.90 9.75
CA LYS A 61 6.86 5.99 8.62
C LYS A 61 7.29 4.59 9.05
N ASP A 62 8.33 4.45 9.85
CA ASP A 62 8.81 3.13 10.27
C ASP A 62 7.78 2.38 11.11
N LEU A 63 7.04 3.08 11.97
CA LEU A 63 5.93 2.50 12.74
C LEU A 63 4.79 2.03 11.85
N VAL A 64 4.36 2.86 10.90
CA VAL A 64 3.32 2.52 9.93
C VAL A 64 3.77 1.34 9.06
N HIS A 65 4.99 1.41 8.52
CA HIS A 65 5.58 0.39 7.67
C HIS A 65 5.65 -0.97 8.37
N LYS A 66 6.02 -1.00 9.66
CA LYS A 66 6.05 -2.24 10.44
C LYS A 66 4.66 -2.86 10.57
N ARG A 67 3.62 -2.03 10.71
CA ARG A 67 2.22 -2.50 10.79
C ARG A 67 1.68 -2.95 9.44
N THR A 68 2.09 -2.31 8.36
CA THR A 68 1.63 -2.64 6.99
C THR A 68 2.33 -3.86 6.39
N ARG A 69 3.50 -4.29 6.88
CA ARG A 69 4.21 -5.48 6.36
C ARG A 69 3.43 -6.80 6.44
N SER A 70 2.62 -6.98 7.49
CA SER A 70 1.73 -8.15 7.63
C SER A 70 0.44 -8.01 6.84
N LEU A 71 0.19 -6.80 6.35
CA LEU A 71 -0.99 -6.36 5.63
C LEU A 71 -0.64 -6.26 4.14
N ALA A 72 -0.13 -7.33 3.53
CA ALA A 72 -0.03 -7.42 2.07
C ALA A 72 -0.35 -8.86 1.64
N MET A 73 -1.48 -9.38 2.12
CA MET A 73 -1.85 -10.78 1.93
C MET A 73 -3.25 -10.92 1.34
N TYR A 74 -3.35 -11.79 0.35
CA TYR A 74 -4.60 -12.35 -0.13
C TYR A 74 -5.05 -13.47 0.81
N HIS A 75 -6.34 -13.54 1.10
CA HIS A 75 -6.94 -14.61 1.89
C HIS A 75 -7.91 -15.41 1.04
N CYS A 76 -7.82 -16.74 1.13
CA CYS A 76 -8.80 -17.62 0.53
C CYS A 76 -10.12 -17.52 1.31
N SER A 77 -11.21 -17.12 0.66
CA SER A 77 -12.55 -17.03 1.25
C SER A 77 -13.13 -18.40 1.65
N HIS A 78 -12.55 -19.50 1.15
CA HIS A 78 -12.99 -20.86 1.47
C HIS A 78 -12.28 -21.45 2.71
N CYS A 79 -10.95 -21.30 2.82
CA CYS A 79 -10.16 -21.95 3.87
C CYS A 79 -9.27 -21.02 4.71
N GLY A 80 -9.23 -19.73 4.40
CA GLY A 80 -8.42 -18.74 5.10
C GLY A 80 -6.92 -18.77 4.79
N PHE A 81 -6.46 -19.58 3.82
CA PHE A 81 -5.05 -19.63 3.44
C PHE A 81 -4.55 -18.25 2.97
N LYS A 82 -3.44 -17.80 3.57
CA LYS A 82 -2.84 -16.48 3.33
C LYS A 82 -1.70 -16.56 2.32
N ALA A 83 -1.73 -15.69 1.30
CA ALA A 83 -0.71 -15.65 0.26
C ALA A 83 -0.30 -14.22 -0.09
N ARG A 84 0.98 -14.00 -0.42
CA ARG A 84 1.46 -12.69 -0.92
C ARG A 84 1.18 -12.46 -2.41
N LYS A 85 0.94 -13.54 -3.15
CA LYS A 85 0.60 -13.52 -4.58
C LYS A 85 -0.83 -14.01 -4.76
N PHE A 86 -1.48 -13.51 -5.81
CA PHE A 86 -2.79 -14.00 -6.19
C PHE A 86 -2.66 -15.40 -6.79
N TYR A 87 -3.56 -16.31 -6.41
CA TYR A 87 -3.65 -17.65 -6.97
C TYR A 87 -5.07 -17.88 -7.47
N TRP A 88 -5.21 -18.27 -8.74
CA TRP A 88 -6.50 -18.71 -9.27
C TRP A 88 -7.00 -20.00 -8.62
N HIS A 89 -6.07 -20.86 -8.20
CA HIS A 89 -6.33 -22.13 -7.56
C HIS A 89 -5.63 -22.19 -6.21
N CYS A 90 -6.40 -22.30 -5.13
CA CYS A 90 -5.88 -22.23 -3.77
C CYS A 90 -4.93 -23.41 -3.45
N PRO A 91 -3.66 -23.18 -3.08
CA PRO A 91 -2.71 -24.25 -2.79
C PRO A 91 -3.08 -25.14 -1.61
N ALA A 92 -3.95 -24.67 -0.70
CA ALA A 92 -4.33 -25.40 0.51
C ALA A 92 -5.62 -26.22 0.34
N CYS A 93 -6.69 -25.62 -0.18
CA CYS A 93 -8.00 -26.27 -0.27
C CYS A 93 -8.43 -26.61 -1.70
N GLN A 94 -7.61 -26.30 -2.71
CA GLN A 94 -7.90 -26.56 -4.13
C GLN A 94 -9.20 -25.88 -4.64
N ALA A 95 -9.66 -24.83 -3.95
CA ALA A 95 -10.78 -24.02 -4.43
C ALA A 95 -10.30 -23.13 -5.58
N TRP A 96 -11.16 -22.94 -6.58
CA TRP A 96 -10.94 -22.01 -7.68
C TRP A 96 -11.59 -20.66 -7.39
N ASP A 97 -10.96 -19.58 -7.85
CA ASP A 97 -11.46 -18.21 -7.76
C ASP A 97 -11.91 -17.78 -6.34
N SER A 98 -11.14 -18.24 -5.34
CA SER A 98 -11.46 -18.07 -3.93
C SER A 98 -10.75 -16.87 -3.29
N TYR A 99 -10.06 -16.03 -4.05
CA TYR A 99 -9.33 -14.86 -3.53
C TYR A 99 -9.95 -13.58 -4.06
N ALA A 100 -10.07 -12.58 -3.19
CA ALA A 100 -10.47 -11.25 -3.64
C ALA A 100 -9.35 -10.63 -4.53
N PRO A 101 -9.72 -9.88 -5.59
CA PRO A 101 -8.74 -9.23 -6.48
C PRO A 101 -7.98 -8.08 -5.79
N ARG A 102 -8.49 -7.60 -4.65
CA ARG A 102 -7.83 -6.64 -3.77
C ARG A 102 -7.36 -7.36 -2.51
N ARG A 103 -6.22 -6.92 -1.98
CA ARG A 103 -5.75 -7.40 -0.67
C ARG A 103 -6.61 -6.76 0.43
N ASP A 104 -6.79 -7.42 1.56
CA ASP A 104 -7.78 -7.02 2.57
C ASP A 104 -7.60 -5.57 3.04
N GLU A 105 -6.35 -5.17 3.23
CA GLU A 105 -5.91 -3.79 3.52
C GLU A 105 -6.21 -2.73 2.46
N GLU A 106 -6.36 -3.08 1.19
CA GLU A 106 -6.84 -2.15 0.15
C GLU A 106 -8.36 -1.98 0.20
N SER A 107 -9.07 -2.91 0.82
CA SER A 107 -10.54 -2.89 0.93
C SER A 107 -11.06 -2.11 2.14
N GLY A 108 -10.20 -1.74 3.09
CA GLY A 108 -10.62 -1.05 4.32
C GLY A 108 -11.53 -1.89 5.23
N LEU A 109 -11.61 -3.20 4.98
CA LEU A 109 -12.39 -4.12 5.80
C LEU A 109 -11.59 -4.47 7.07
N PRO A 110 -12.23 -4.44 8.25
CA PRO A 110 -11.58 -4.87 9.48
C PRO A 110 -11.20 -6.36 9.38
N LEU A 111 -10.03 -6.69 9.93
CA LEU A 111 -9.56 -8.07 10.16
C LEU A 111 -10.52 -8.86 11.04
#